data_AF-A0A2D7C040-F1
#
_entry.id   AF-A0A2D7C040-F1
#
_cell.length_a   1.000
_cell.length_b   1.000
_cell.length_c   1.000
_cell.angle_alpha   90.00
_cell.angle_beta   90.00
_cell.angle_gamma   90.00
#
_symmetry.space_group_name_H-M   'P 1'
#
loop_
_entity.id
_entity.type
_entity.pdbx_description
1 polymer ?
#
loop_
_entity_poly.entity_id
_entity_poly.type
_entity_poly.pdbx_seq_one_letter_code
_entity_poly.pdbx_strand_id
1 'polypeptide(L)'
;MIHMMDGDWQIFNVPTQIDCSKVYKWINLKNIEPVSINIGDIGYKTIKTIETRGSRYKQADLNLPGIVVKGMKNPVDKPYRMIDGRHRLLKAQTSGRSYVLVYVIDEEQVLRFIS
;
A
#
# COMPACT_ATOMS: atom_id res chain seq x y z
N MET A 1 11.59 -0.17 5.13
CA MET A 1 11.54 0.35 3.74
C MET A 1 10.80 1.66 3.84
N ILE A 2 11.43 2.76 3.45
CA ILE A 2 10.85 4.09 3.62
C ILE A 2 10.08 4.46 2.35
N HIS A 3 8.83 4.91 2.51
CA HIS A 3 8.02 5.45 1.42
C HIS A 3 7.67 6.90 1.69
N MET A 4 7.84 7.73 0.66
CA MET A 4 7.44 9.13 0.69
C MET A 4 5.96 9.29 0.39
N MET A 5 5.31 10.14 1.17
CA MET A 5 3.94 10.61 1.03
C MET A 5 3.99 12.11 0.74
N ASP A 6 3.94 12.44 -0.55
CA ASP A 6 4.22 13.75 -1.12
C ASP A 6 3.18 14.12 -2.19
N GLY A 7 3.16 15.39 -2.61
CA GLY A 7 2.14 15.93 -3.52
C GLY A 7 0.73 15.69 -2.99
N ASP A 8 -0.15 15.19 -3.85
CA ASP A 8 -1.54 14.88 -3.48
C ASP A 8 -1.62 13.80 -2.38
N TRP A 9 -0.57 12.98 -2.23
CA TRP A 9 -0.50 11.91 -1.25
C TRP A 9 0.08 12.38 0.08
N GLN A 10 0.16 13.68 0.35
CA GLN A 10 0.56 14.17 1.66
C GLN A 10 -0.47 13.81 2.74
N ILE A 11 -0.05 13.95 3.99
CA ILE A 11 -0.91 13.89 5.17
C ILE A 11 -0.75 15.25 5.86
N PHE A 12 -1.85 15.84 6.31
CA PHE A 12 -1.86 17.19 6.93
C PHE A 12 -1.21 18.28 6.06
N ASN A 13 -1.28 18.15 4.73
CA ASN A 13 -0.68 19.06 3.75
C ASN A 13 0.84 19.25 3.92
N VAL A 14 1.53 18.25 4.47
CA VAL A 14 2.98 18.25 4.60
C VAL A 14 3.58 16.96 4.00
N PRO A 15 4.73 17.05 3.29
CA PRO A 15 5.49 15.87 2.91
C PRO A 15 5.86 15.07 4.16
N THR A 16 5.52 13.79 4.14
CA THR A 16 5.80 12.86 5.24
C THR A 16 6.41 11.59 4.70
N GLN A 17 7.03 10.81 5.58
CA GLN A 17 7.55 9.50 5.23
C GLN A 17 7.03 8.45 6.19
N ILE A 18 6.95 7.21 5.73
CA ILE A 18 6.58 6.06 6.55
C ILE A 18 7.58 4.93 6.38
N ASP A 19 8.03 4.35 7.50
CA ASP A 19 8.86 3.15 7.49
C ASP A 19 8.00 1.89 7.55
N CYS A 20 7.69 1.33 6.38
CA CYS A 20 6.93 0.09 6.26
C CYS A 20 7.57 -1.10 6.97
N SER A 21 8.89 -1.09 7.24
CA SER A 21 9.51 -2.18 8.01
C SER A 21 9.03 -2.17 9.47
N LYS A 22 8.75 -1.00 10.04
CA LYS A 22 8.14 -0.90 11.38
C LYS A 22 6.67 -1.32 11.35
N VAL A 23 5.95 -0.94 10.30
CA VAL A 23 4.55 -1.34 10.13
C VAL A 23 4.41 -2.86 10.01
N TYR A 24 5.20 -3.53 9.15
CA TYR A 24 5.21 -4.99 9.04
C TYR A 24 5.58 -5.69 10.35
N LYS A 25 6.57 -5.18 11.09
CA LYS A 25 6.91 -5.70 12.43
C LYS A 25 5.72 -5.61 13.38
N TRP A 26 5.02 -4.47 13.39
CA TRP A 26 3.85 -4.26 14.23
C TRP A 26 2.67 -5.15 13.83
N ILE A 27 2.39 -5.30 12.53
CA ILE A 27 1.39 -6.22 11.98
C ILE A 27 1.65 -7.65 12.47
N ASN A 28 2.90 -8.11 12.35
CA ASN A 28 3.30 -9.45 12.81
C ASN A 28 3.14 -9.59 14.33
N LEU A 29 3.54 -8.59 15.11
CA LEU A 29 3.35 -8.59 16.58
C LEU A 29 1.88 -8.62 17.00
N LYS A 30 0.98 -8.10 16.15
CA LYS A 30 -0.46 -8.09 16.38
C LYS A 30 -1.19 -9.30 15.77
N ASN A 31 -0.48 -10.18 15.08
CA ASN A 31 -1.05 -11.31 14.33
C ASN A 31 -2.22 -10.87 13.44
N ILE A 32 -2.04 -9.75 12.72
CA ILE A 32 -3.05 -9.29 11.77
C ILE A 32 -2.99 -10.17 10.54
N GLU A 33 -4.09 -10.85 10.24
CA GLU A 33 -4.21 -11.68 9.05
C GLU A 33 -4.43 -10.83 7.79
N PRO A 34 -3.85 -11.21 6.64
CA PRO A 34 -4.07 -10.50 5.41
C PRO A 34 -5.45 -10.83 4.83
N VAL A 35 -6.04 -9.88 4.13
CA VAL A 35 -7.34 -10.01 3.48
C VAL A 35 -7.25 -9.69 1.99
N SER A 36 -8.16 -10.28 1.22
CA SER A 36 -8.28 -10.01 -0.22
C SER A 36 -9.19 -8.79 -0.43
N ILE A 37 -8.67 -7.73 -1.03
CA ILE A 37 -9.41 -6.49 -1.29
C ILE A 37 -9.50 -6.23 -2.79
N ASN A 38 -10.67 -5.76 -3.23
CA ASN A 38 -10.89 -5.35 -4.61
C ASN A 38 -9.97 -4.14 -4.93
N ILE A 39 -9.21 -4.23 -6.02
CA ILE A 39 -8.28 -3.18 -6.44
C ILE A 39 -9.02 -1.85 -6.68
N GLY A 40 -10.28 -1.91 -7.11
CA GLY A 40 -11.14 -0.73 -7.31
C GLY A 40 -11.47 0.04 -6.04
N ASP A 41 -11.26 -0.55 -4.86
CA ASP A 41 -11.48 0.09 -3.56
C ASP A 41 -10.20 0.70 -2.97
N ILE A 42 -9.07 0.61 -3.67
CA ILE A 42 -7.76 1.05 -3.19
C ILE A 42 -7.31 2.29 -3.96
N GLY A 43 -7.06 3.39 -3.25
CA GLY A 43 -6.32 4.53 -3.76
C GLY A 43 -4.82 4.25 -3.69
N TYR A 44 -4.13 4.31 -4.83
CA TYR A 44 -2.68 4.12 -4.90
C TYR A 44 -1.99 5.16 -5.80
N LYS A 45 -0.74 5.52 -5.46
CA LYS A 45 0.12 6.34 -6.32
C LYS A 45 0.27 5.71 -7.70
N THR A 46 0.41 6.53 -8.74
CA THR A 46 0.55 6.07 -10.13
C THR A 46 1.51 4.88 -10.27
N ILE A 47 1.06 3.89 -11.03
CA ILE A 47 1.80 2.68 -11.37
C ILE A 47 2.34 2.72 -12.80
N LYS A 48 1.99 3.76 -13.58
CA LYS A 48 2.41 3.90 -14.99
C LYS A 48 3.92 4.05 -15.14
N THR A 49 4.60 4.52 -14.09
CA THR A 49 6.05 4.72 -14.07
C THR A 49 6.82 3.49 -13.60
N ILE A 50 6.15 2.38 -13.27
CA ILE A 50 6.81 1.16 -12.82
C ILE A 50 7.36 0.39 -14.02
N GLU A 51 8.65 0.10 -14.00
CA GLU A 51 9.31 -0.72 -15.01
C GLU A 51 8.88 -2.19 -14.90
N THR A 52 8.06 -2.64 -15.84
CA THR A 52 7.57 -4.03 -15.90
C THR A 52 8.64 -5.03 -16.34
N ARG A 53 9.73 -4.58 -16.96
CA ARG A 53 10.87 -5.44 -17.34
C ARG A 53 11.89 -5.62 -16.22
N GLY A 54 11.82 -4.78 -15.18
CA GLY A 54 12.73 -4.78 -14.04
C GLY A 54 12.56 -5.99 -13.12
N SER A 55 13.63 -6.33 -12.38
CA SER A 55 13.65 -7.46 -11.45
C SER A 55 12.58 -7.35 -10.38
N ARG A 56 12.35 -6.15 -9.83
CA ARG A 56 11.34 -5.88 -8.79
C ARG A 56 9.92 -6.25 -9.23
N TYR A 57 9.56 -5.97 -10.48
CA TYR A 57 8.25 -6.35 -11.01
C TYR A 57 8.17 -7.86 -11.24
N LYS A 58 9.19 -8.45 -11.89
CA LYS A 58 9.22 -9.89 -12.19
C LYS A 58 9.15 -10.73 -10.91
N GLN A 59 9.90 -10.34 -9.89
CA GLN A 59 10.00 -11.01 -8.58
C GLN A 59 8.83 -10.68 -7.64
N ALA A 60 7.95 -9.74 -7.98
CA ALA A 60 6.80 -9.44 -7.13
C ALA A 60 5.92 -10.69 -7.00
N ASP A 61 5.84 -11.24 -5.79
CA ASP A 61 4.95 -12.35 -5.46
C ASP A 61 3.56 -11.81 -5.10
N LEU A 62 2.53 -12.32 -5.78
CA LEU A 62 1.14 -11.92 -5.54
C LEU A 62 0.54 -12.56 -4.28
N ASN A 63 1.22 -13.56 -3.70
CA ASN A 63 0.83 -14.19 -2.44
C ASN A 63 1.39 -13.46 -1.22
N LEU A 64 2.27 -12.47 -1.42
CA LEU A 64 2.77 -11.63 -0.33
C LEU A 64 1.87 -10.40 -0.15
N PRO A 65 1.36 -10.15 1.07
CA PRO A 65 0.46 -9.03 1.29
C PRO A 65 1.13 -7.66 1.15
N GLY A 66 0.40 -6.71 0.53
CA GLY A 66 0.66 -5.27 0.66
C GLY A 66 0.18 -4.70 2.00
N ILE A 67 0.22 -3.38 2.12
CA ILE A 67 -0.35 -2.65 3.27
C ILE A 67 -1.27 -1.56 2.74
N VAL A 68 -2.50 -1.56 3.23
CA VAL A 68 -3.47 -0.48 3.01
C VAL A 68 -3.99 0.06 4.34
N VAL A 69 -4.36 1.33 4.35
CA VAL A 69 -4.93 2.01 5.51
C VAL A 69 -6.40 2.30 5.24
N LYS A 70 -7.28 1.81 6.11
CA LYS A 70 -8.71 2.08 6.05
C LYS A 70 -9.01 3.47 6.62
N GLY A 71 -9.87 4.22 5.95
CA GLY A 71 -10.35 5.53 6.42
C GLY A 71 -9.37 6.69 6.25
N MET A 72 -8.10 6.42 5.94
CA MET A 72 -7.13 7.48 5.66
C MET A 72 -7.39 8.15 4.30
N LYS A 73 -7.46 9.48 4.30
CA LYS A 73 -7.69 10.29 3.10
C LYS A 73 -6.68 9.97 2.00
N ASN A 74 -7.16 9.86 0.76
CA ASN A 74 -6.34 9.72 -0.45
C ASN A 74 -6.95 10.54 -1.61
N PRO A 75 -6.16 10.89 -2.65
CA PRO A 75 -6.59 11.81 -3.71
C PRO A 75 -7.78 11.37 -4.56
N VAL A 76 -8.17 10.09 -4.44
CA VAL A 76 -9.21 9.48 -5.27
C VAL A 76 -10.41 9.02 -4.45
N ASP A 77 -10.48 9.46 -3.19
CA ASP A 77 -11.58 9.23 -2.23
C ASP A 77 -12.00 7.75 -2.12
N LYS A 78 -11.01 6.86 -2.21
CA LYS A 78 -11.22 5.42 -2.03
C LYS A 78 -11.19 5.02 -0.55
N PRO A 79 -11.89 3.97 -0.13
CA PRO A 79 -11.96 3.57 1.28
C PRO A 79 -10.61 3.09 1.85
N TYR A 80 -9.71 2.60 0.99
CA TYR A 80 -8.39 2.12 1.38
C TYR A 80 -7.28 2.93 0.70
N ARG A 81 -6.32 3.41 1.47
CA ARG A 81 -5.10 4.08 0.96
C ARG A 81 -3.93 3.11 0.94
N MET A 82 -3.35 2.86 -0.23
CA MET A 82 -2.16 2.04 -0.39
C MET A 82 -0.93 2.73 0.19
N ILE A 83 -0.22 2.01 1.06
CA ILE A 83 1.06 2.43 1.64
C ILE A 83 2.22 1.65 1.02
N ASP A 84 2.08 0.32 0.91
CA ASP A 84 3.05 -0.54 0.22
C ASP A 84 2.36 -1.62 -0.63
N GLY A 85 3.00 -1.98 -1.75
CA GLY A 85 2.53 -3.07 -2.62
C GLY A 85 2.18 -2.66 -4.05
N ARG A 86 2.51 -1.45 -4.49
CA ARG A 86 2.18 -0.97 -5.85
C ARG A 86 2.67 -1.88 -7.00
N HIS A 87 3.84 -2.51 -6.85
CA HIS A 87 4.34 -3.47 -7.82
C HIS A 87 3.47 -4.74 -7.88
N ARG A 88 3.02 -5.24 -6.72
CA ARG A 88 2.12 -6.39 -6.63
C ARG A 88 0.75 -6.04 -7.19
N LEU A 89 0.24 -4.83 -6.92
CA LEU A 89 -1.00 -4.33 -7.50
C LEU A 89 -0.93 -4.25 -9.03
N LEU A 90 0.13 -3.66 -9.60
CA LEU A 90 0.32 -3.62 -11.05
C LEU A 90 0.39 -5.03 -11.66
N LYS A 91 1.16 -5.93 -11.03
CA LYS A 91 1.27 -7.31 -11.50
C LYS A 91 -0.06 -8.05 -11.40
N ALA A 92 -0.87 -7.81 -10.36
CA ALA A 92 -2.21 -8.36 -10.24
C ALA A 92 -3.12 -7.87 -11.39
N GLN A 93 -3.16 -6.56 -11.64
CA GLN A 93 -3.96 -5.97 -12.72
C GLN A 93 -3.59 -6.52 -14.09
N THR A 94 -2.29 -6.54 -14.42
CA THR A 94 -1.80 -7.07 -15.70
C THR A 94 -1.99 -8.57 -15.85
N SER A 95 -2.11 -9.31 -14.74
CA SER A 95 -2.45 -10.75 -14.74
C SER A 95 -3.97 -11.01 -14.76
N GLY A 96 -4.80 -9.99 -14.96
CA GLY A 96 -6.26 -10.11 -15.00
C GLY A 96 -6.95 -10.28 -13.65
N ARG A 97 -6.25 -10.03 -12.53
CA ARG A 97 -6.85 -10.10 -11.18
C ARG A 97 -7.49 -8.77 -10.80
N SER A 98 -8.69 -8.84 -10.23
CA SER A 98 -9.40 -7.69 -9.64
C SER A 98 -9.14 -7.53 -8.14
N TYR A 99 -8.42 -8.46 -7.52
CA TYR A 99 -8.18 -8.50 -6.08
C TYR A 99 -6.70 -8.64 -5.75
N VAL A 100 -6.30 -8.10 -4.61
CA VAL A 100 -4.94 -8.20 -4.06
C VAL A 100 -4.98 -8.56 -2.58
N LEU A 101 -3.98 -9.33 -2.15
CA LEU A 101 -3.78 -9.66 -0.75
C LEU A 101 -3.11 -8.47 -0.05
N VAL A 102 -3.69 -7.98 1.05
CA VAL A 102 -3.18 -6.83 1.82
C VAL A 102 -3.45 -7.00 3.30
N TYR A 103 -2.58 -6.42 4.13
CA TYR A 103 -2.92 -6.10 5.51
C TYR A 103 -3.73 -4.80 5.53
N VAL A 104 -4.83 -4.80 6.27
CA VAL A 104 -5.65 -3.61 6.52
C VAL A 104 -5.39 -3.13 7.93
N ILE A 105 -5.00 -1.87 8.06
CA ILE A 105 -4.79 -1.19 9.34
C ILE A 105 -5.58 0.11 9.36
N ASP A 106 -5.91 0.62 10.54
CA ASP A 106 -6.65 1.88 10.69
C ASP A 106 -5.70 3.09 10.73
N GLU A 107 -6.23 4.27 10.41
CA GLU A 107 -5.47 5.53 10.38
C GLU A 107 -4.73 5.80 11.71
N GLU A 108 -5.40 5.66 12.84
CA GLU A 108 -4.80 5.87 14.17
C GLU A 108 -3.61 4.96 14.47
N GLN A 109 -3.60 3.76 13.87
CA GLN A 109 -2.52 2.79 14.03
C GLN A 109 -1.31 3.18 13.19
N VAL A 110 -1.55 3.61 11.94
CA VAL A 110 -0.48 3.91 10.99
C VAL A 110 0.23 5.23 11.30
N LEU A 111 -0.47 6.22 11.87
CA LEU A 111 0.09 7.54 12.22
C LEU A 111 1.32 7.45 13.13
N ARG A 112 1.45 6.39 13.93
CA ARG A 112 2.59 6.14 14.82
C ARG A 112 3.91 5.83 14.10
N PHE A 113 3.85 5.54 12.80
CA PHE A 113 4.99 5.17 11.97
C PHE A 113 5.38 6.25 10.96
N ILE A 114 4.65 7.38 10.98
CA ILE A 114 4.85 8.51 10.08
C ILE A 114 5.74 9.53 10.76
N SER A 115 6.71 10.07 10.02
CA SER A 115 7.60 11.15 10.44
C SER A 115 7.67 12.25 9.40
#